data_AF-A0A3B8WE29-F1
#
_entry.id   AF-A0A3B8WE29-F1
#
_cell.length_a   1.000
_cell.length_b   1.000
_cell.length_c   1.000
_cell.angle_alpha   90.00
_cell.angle_beta   90.00
_cell.angle_gamma   90.00
#
_symmetry.space_group_name_H-M   'P 1'
#
loop_
_entity.id
_entity.type
_entity.pdbx_description
1 polymer ?
#
loop_
_entity_poly.entity_id
_entity_poly.type
_entity_poly.pdbx_seq_one_letter_code
_entity_poly.pdbx_strand_id
1 'polypeptide(L)' 'FDGDGDRVLMVDRDGSEVDGDELLYILASQRQAEGRLNGGVVGTLMTNLGVELALREIGVEF' A
#
# COMPACT_ATOMS: atom_id res chain seq x y z
N PHE A 1 -14.16 -7.31 -3.73
CA PHE A 1 -14.59 -7.27 -2.31
C PHE A 1 -14.88 -8.68 -1.87
N ASP A 2 -14.62 -9.00 -0.60
CA ASP A 2 -14.98 -10.29 -0.01
C ASP A 2 -16.40 -10.29 0.56
N GLY A 3 -16.76 -11.32 1.34
CA GLY A 3 -18.15 -11.62 1.72
C GLY A 3 -18.79 -10.58 2.65
N ASP A 4 -18.01 -9.93 3.50
CA ASP A 4 -18.42 -8.87 4.42
C ASP A 4 -17.85 -7.48 4.06
N GLY A 5 -16.94 -7.42 3.09
CA GLY A 5 -16.52 -6.19 2.45
C GLY A 5 -15.40 -5.44 3.18
N ASP A 6 -14.66 -6.12 4.05
CA ASP A 6 -13.48 -5.55 4.71
C ASP A 6 -12.21 -5.66 3.84
N ARG A 7 -12.24 -6.48 2.78
CA ARG A 7 -11.13 -6.62 1.81
C ARG A 7 -11.48 -6.10 0.43
N VAL A 8 -10.47 -5.52 -0.20
CA VAL A 8 -10.51 -5.08 -1.59
C VAL A 8 -9.31 -5.64 -2.36
N LEU A 9 -9.56 -6.03 -3.59
CA LEU A 9 -8.57 -6.35 -4.62
C LEU A 9 -8.94 -5.47 -5.81
N MET A 10 -7.98 -4.78 -6.39
CA MET A 10 -8.20 -3.96 -7.58
C MET A 10 -7.64 -4.66 -8.82
N VAL A 11 -8.02 -4.18 -10.00
CA VAL A 11 -7.49 -4.67 -11.28
C VAL A 11 -7.13 -3.45 -12.11
N ASP A 12 -5.92 -3.45 -12.67
CA ASP A 12 -5.44 -2.37 -13.50
C ASP A 12 -6.02 -2.40 -14.93
N ARG A 13 -5.56 -1.48 -15.78
CA ARG A 13 -6.00 -1.34 -17.18
C ARG A 13 -5.62 -2.52 -18.08
N ASP A 14 -4.61 -3.29 -17.69
CA ASP A 14 -4.05 -4.40 -18.46
C ASP A 14 -4.59 -5.76 -17.94
N GLY A 15 -5.40 -5.73 -16.88
CA GLY A 15 -6.01 -6.89 -16.26
C GLY A 15 -5.17 -7.52 -15.14
N SER A 16 -4.11 -6.85 -14.69
CA SER A 16 -3.28 -7.31 -13.59
C SER A 16 -3.98 -7.06 -12.26
N GLU A 17 -3.88 -8.02 -11.34
CA GLU A 17 -4.35 -7.86 -9.97
C GLU A 17 -3.48 -6.84 -9.24
N VAL A 18 -4.13 -5.92 -8.53
CA VAL A 18 -3.50 -4.96 -7.62
C VAL A 18 -3.93 -5.28 -6.20
N ASP A 19 -3.00 -5.83 -5.44
CA ASP A 19 -3.26 -6.40 -4.11
C ASP A 19 -3.16 -5.36 -2.98
N GLY A 20 -3.29 -5.83 -1.73
CA GLY A 20 -3.26 -4.97 -0.55
C GLY A 20 -1.91 -4.27 -0.34
N ASP A 21 -0.82 -4.90 -0.73
CA ASP A 21 0.54 -4.41 -0.56
C ASP A 21 0.82 -3.25 -1.52
N GLU A 22 0.41 -3.40 -2.78
CA GLU A 22 0.49 -2.33 -3.78
C GLU A 22 -0.48 -1.19 -3.46
N LEU A 23 -1.69 -1.50 -3.00
CA LEU A 23 -2.65 -0.49 -2.55
C LEU A 23 -2.13 0.32 -1.36
N LEU A 24 -1.48 -0.32 -0.39
CA LEU A 24 -0.85 0.36 0.74
C LEU A 24 0.21 1.33 0.27
N TYR A 25 1.08 0.91 -0.66
CA TYR A 25 2.10 1.79 -1.23
C TYR A 25 1.51 2.99 -1.98
N ILE A 26 0.49 2.78 -2.81
CA ILE A 26 -0.20 3.85 -3.55
C ILE A 26 -0.79 4.88 -2.57
N LEU A 27 -1.47 4.41 -1.52
CA LEU A 27 -2.10 5.31 -0.54
C LEU A 27 -1.08 6.07 0.32
N ALA A 28 0.00 5.41 0.72
CA ALA A 28 1.07 6.02 1.51
C ALA A 28 1.86 7.05 0.70
N SER A 29 2.26 6.69 -0.52
CA SER A 29 2.99 7.58 -1.43
C SER A 29 2.19 8.83 -1.78
N GLN A 30 0.89 8.69 -2.08
CA GLN A 30 0.02 9.83 -2.32
C GLN A 30 -0.10 10.72 -1.08
N ARG A 31 -0.36 10.14 0.10
CA ARG A 31 -0.47 10.92 1.34
C ARG A 31 0.83 11.61 1.71
N GLN A 32 1.98 10.98 1.46
CA GLN A 32 3.30 11.56 1.68
C GLN A 32 3.54 12.76 0.75
N ALA A 33 3.24 12.62 -0.54
CA ALA A 33 3.36 13.69 -1.52
C ALA A 33 2.45 14.89 -1.21
N GLU A 34 1.28 14.65 -0.64
CA GLU A 34 0.35 15.69 -0.20
C GLU A 34 0.67 16.26 1.20
N GLY A 35 1.70 15.75 1.89
CA GLY A 35 2.06 16.17 3.25
C GLY A 35 0.99 15.81 4.31
N ARG A 36 0.14 14.81 4.03
CA ARG A 36 -0.94 14.35 4.91
C ARG A 36 -0.62 13.06 5.66
N LEU A 37 0.48 12.40 5.32
CA LEU A 37 0.93 11.21 6.05
C LEU A 37 1.60 11.64 7.35
N ASN A 38 1.06 11.16 8.48
CA ASN A 38 1.63 11.39 9.80
C ASN A 38 2.14 10.05 10.33
N GLY A 39 3.46 9.90 10.48
CA GLY A 39 4.09 8.64 10.91
C GLY A 39 4.44 7.71 9.75
N GLY A 40 4.18 6.41 9.94
CA GLY A 40 4.53 5.34 8.99
C GLY A 40 3.33 4.49 8.56
N VAL A 41 3.62 3.42 7.82
CA VAL A 41 2.65 2.41 7.38
C VAL A 41 2.80 1.18 8.27
N VAL A 42 1.70 0.65 8.81
CA VAL A 42 1.75 -0.59 9.58
C VAL A 42 1.32 -1.76 8.68
N GLY A 43 2.15 -2.78 8.58
CA GLY A 43 1.81 -4.04 7.94
C GLY A 43 2.12 -5.26 8.81
N THR A 44 1.89 -6.44 8.26
CA THR A 44 2.18 -7.71 8.95
C THR A 44 3.49 -8.31 8.45
N LEU A 45 3.97 -9.38 9.10
CA LEU A 45 5.11 -10.17 8.62
C LEU A 45 4.93 -10.72 7.20
N MET A 46 3.68 -10.87 6.74
CA MET A 46 3.37 -11.40 5.42
C MET A 46 3.38 -10.33 4.31
N THR A 47 3.55 -9.05 4.67
CA THR A 47 3.70 -7.95 3.70
C THR A 47 5.00 -8.16 2.92
N ASN A 48 4.95 -7.93 1.62
CA ASN A 48 6.09 -8.07 0.73
C ASN A 48 7.22 -7.10 1.13
N LEU A 49 8.44 -7.63 1.23
CA LEU A 49 9.66 -6.84 1.52
C LEU A 49 9.86 -5.69 0.52
N GLY A 50 9.43 -5.85 -0.73
CA GLY A 50 9.49 -4.81 -1.75
C GLY A 50 8.70 -3.55 -1.37
N VAL A 51 7.56 -3.70 -0.68
CA VAL A 51 6.77 -2.55 -0.18
C VAL A 51 7.54 -1.81 0.91
N GLU A 52 8.12 -2.53 1.86
CA GLU A 52 8.92 -1.94 2.94
C GLU A 52 10.10 -1.13 2.37
N LEU A 53 10.79 -1.68 1.36
CA LEU A 53 11.88 -0.97 0.67
C LEU A 53 11.38 0.26 -0.08
N ALA A 54 10.29 0.13 -0.85
CA ALA A 54 9.72 1.25 -1.61
C ALA A 54 9.23 2.38 -0.71
N LEU A 55 8.66 2.07 0.46
CA LEU A 55 8.26 3.06 1.46
C LEU A 55 9.47 3.81 2.04
N ARG A 56 10.55 3.10 2.34
CA ARG A 56 11.80 3.71 2.82
C ARG A 56 12.41 4.68 1.80
N GLU A 57 12.34 4.36 0.51
CA GLU A 57 12.84 5.23 -0.57
C GLU A 57 12.11 6.58 -0.63
N ILE A 58 10.83 6.62 -0.23
CA ILE A 58 10.04 7.87 -0.15
C ILE A 58 10.04 8.51 1.25
N GLY A 59 10.88 8.01 2.17
CA GLY A 59 11.02 8.54 3.52
C GLY A 59 9.88 8.19 4.47
N VAL A 60 9.17 7.08 4.21
CA VAL A 60 8.08 6.58 5.04
C VAL A 60 8.56 5.35 5.82
N GLU A 61 8.36 5.37 7.13
CA GLU A 61 8.66 4.22 8.01
C GLU A 61 7.59 3.12 7.84
N PHE A 62 8.01 1.86 8.02
CA PHE A 62 7.15 0.67 8.00
C PHE A 62 7.33 -0.12 9.31
#